data_AF-A0A5E4KU54-F1
#
_entry.id   AF-A0A5E4KU54-F1
#
_cell.length_a   1.000
_cell.length_b   1.000
_cell.length_c   1.000
_cell.angle_alpha   90.00
_cell.angle_beta   90.00
_cell.angle_gamma   90.00
#
_symmetry.space_group_name_H-M   'P 1'
#
loop_
_entity.id
_entity.type
_entity.pdbx_description
1 polymer ?
#
loop_
_entity_poly.entity_id
_entity_poly.type
_entity_poly.pdbx_seq_one_letter_code
_entity_poly.pdbx_strand_id
1 'polypeptide(L)'
;MTEILFSAFIRIYSWIAASFIMIFIAAIAAFYQKKFGKKTFYYMYIIPIFILFVAGVHLFSYNALVDELLEFTGSVASFAASYYLYRIMVGVKNEY
;
A
#
# COMPACT_ATOMS: atom_id res chain seq x y z
N MET A 1 -22.20 8.94 19.78
CA MET A 1 -22.51 7.82 18.88
C MET A 1 -22.18 8.17 17.42
N THR A 2 -22.68 9.29 16.90
CA THR A 2 -22.41 9.77 15.53
C THR A 2 -20.94 10.03 15.23
N GLU A 3 -20.21 10.69 16.14
CA GLU A 3 -18.76 10.97 16.00
C GLU A 3 -17.91 9.71 15.81
N ILE A 4 -18.17 8.68 16.62
CA ILE A 4 -17.44 7.39 16.57
C ILE A 4 -17.71 6.66 15.25
N LEU A 5 -18.95 6.74 14.77
CA LEU A 5 -19.37 6.11 13.53
C LEU A 5 -18.75 6.82 12.31
N PHE A 6 -18.65 8.14 12.37
CA PHE A 6 -18.00 8.95 11.35
C PHE A 6 -16.50 8.70 11.26
N SER A 7 -15.79 8.67 12.40
CA SER A 7 -14.36 8.36 12.42
C SER A 7 -14.07 6.96 11.90
N ALA A 8 -14.90 5.97 12.26
CA ALA A 8 -14.78 4.61 11.74
C ALA A 8 -14.99 4.56 10.23
N PHE A 9 -15.99 5.28 9.71
CA PHE A 9 -16.27 5.36 8.27
C PHE A 9 -15.09 5.95 7.49
N ILE A 10 -14.54 7.07 7.96
CA ILE A 10 -13.35 7.68 7.33
C ILE A 10 -12.18 6.69 7.34
N ARG A 11 -11.93 6.03 8.46
CA ARG A 11 -10.83 5.07 8.58
C ARG A 11 -10.94 3.94 7.55
N ILE A 12 -12.11 3.31 7.43
CA ILE A 12 -12.36 2.26 6.44
C ILE A 12 -12.14 2.80 5.02
N TYR A 13 -12.74 3.96 4.73
CA TYR A 13 -12.63 4.59 3.41
C TYR A 13 -11.17 4.85 3.04
N SER A 14 -10.37 5.38 3.97
CA SER A 14 -8.94 5.63 3.77
C SER A 14 -8.16 4.35 3.46
N TRP A 15 -8.40 3.26 4.19
CA TRP A 15 -7.70 1.99 3.96
C TRP A 15 -8.08 1.32 2.64
N ILE A 16 -9.37 1.36 2.29
CA ILE A 16 -9.85 0.88 0.99
C ILE A 16 -9.24 1.71 -0.14
N ALA A 17 -9.26 3.03 -0.03
CA ALA A 17 -8.67 3.93 -1.01
C ALA A 17 -7.17 3.69 -1.18
N ALA A 18 -6.42 3.56 -0.07
CA ALA A 18 -4.99 3.25 -0.10
C ALA A 18 -4.70 1.91 -0.79
N SER A 19 -5.48 0.87 -0.49
CA SER A 19 -5.38 -0.44 -1.15
C SER A 19 -5.60 -0.32 -2.66
N PHE A 20 -6.59 0.46 -3.07
CA PHE A 20 -6.91 0.69 -4.47
C PHE A 20 -5.81 1.46 -5.22
N ILE A 21 -5.24 2.47 -4.58
CA ILE A 21 -4.07 3.20 -5.10
C ILE A 21 -2.90 2.22 -5.30
N MET A 22 -2.63 1.35 -4.32
CA MET A 22 -1.54 0.37 -4.43
C MET A 22 -1.76 -0.65 -5.56
N ILE A 23 -2.99 -1.02 -5.87
CA ILE A 23 -3.31 -1.85 -7.05
C ILE A 23 -2.89 -1.13 -8.33
N PHE A 24 -3.18 0.16 -8.47
CA PHE A 24 -2.70 0.93 -9.62
C PHE A 24 -1.19 1.01 -9.68
N ILE A 25 -0.51 1.23 -8.55
CA ILE A 25 0.96 1.25 -8.49
C ILE A 25 1.54 -0.09 -8.95
N ALA A 26 0.95 -1.22 -8.51
CA ALA A 26 1.33 -2.54 -8.98
C ALA A 26 1.11 -2.71 -10.49
N ALA A 27 -0.02 -2.21 -11.02
CA ALA A 27 -0.31 -2.24 -12.46
C ALA A 27 0.68 -1.38 -13.26
N ILE A 28 1.06 -0.19 -12.76
CA ILE A 28 2.08 0.66 -13.37
C ILE A 28 3.44 -0.07 -13.34
N ALA A 29 3.80 -0.72 -12.24
CA ALA A 29 5.01 -1.52 -12.13
C ALA A 29 5.04 -2.67 -13.16
N ALA A 30 3.93 -3.39 -13.32
CA ALA A 30 3.79 -4.45 -14.30
C ALA A 30 3.91 -3.92 -15.74
N PHE A 31 3.23 -2.81 -16.03
CA PHE A 31 3.31 -2.12 -17.31
C PHE A 31 4.74 -1.67 -17.63
N TYR A 32 5.41 -1.04 -16.66
CA TYR A 32 6.78 -0.55 -16.83
C TYR A 32 7.76 -1.71 -17.09
N GLN A 33 7.62 -2.81 -16.35
CA GLN A 33 8.43 -4.02 -16.59
C GLN A 33 8.21 -4.59 -17.98
N LYS A 34 6.94 -4.69 -18.43
CA LYS A 34 6.61 -5.18 -19.77
C LYS A 34 7.11 -4.26 -20.89
N LYS A 35 7.02 -2.94 -20.71
CA LYS A 35 7.35 -1.95 -21.73
C LYS A 35 8.85 -1.66 -21.84
N PHE A 36 9.57 -1.58 -20.71
CA PHE A 36 10.96 -1.14 -20.65
C PHE A 36 11.94 -2.27 -20.30
N GLY A 37 11.46 -3.49 -20.04
CA GLY A 37 12.29 -4.65 -19.71
C GLY A 37 13.03 -4.54 -18.36
N LYS A 38 12.73 -3.53 -17.54
CA LYS A 38 13.32 -3.33 -16.21
C LYS A 38 12.57 -4.16 -15.17
N LYS A 39 13.28 -4.85 -14.29
CA LYS A 39 12.68 -5.63 -13.20
C LYS A 39 12.09 -4.69 -12.14
N THR A 40 10.77 -4.57 -12.10
CA THR A 40 10.05 -3.76 -11.09
C THR A 40 9.55 -4.61 -9.92
N PHE A 41 9.59 -5.95 -10.05
CA PHE A 41 9.07 -6.91 -9.07
C PHE A 41 7.62 -6.61 -8.66
N TYR A 42 6.78 -6.28 -9.65
CA TYR A 42 5.39 -5.85 -9.42
C TYR A 42 4.55 -6.80 -8.55
N TYR A 43 4.86 -8.10 -8.49
CA TYR A 43 4.20 -9.05 -7.58
C TYR A 43 4.41 -8.73 -6.09
N MET A 44 5.53 -8.09 -5.71
CA MET A 44 5.80 -7.72 -4.32
C MET A 44 4.83 -6.66 -3.78
N TYR A 45 4.18 -5.91 -4.67
CA TYR A 45 3.21 -4.86 -4.32
C TYR A 45 1.90 -5.48 -3.81
N ILE A 46 1.69 -6.79 -3.99
CA ILE A 46 0.57 -7.54 -3.38
C ILE A 46 0.68 -7.50 -1.84
N ILE A 47 1.88 -7.47 -1.28
CA ILE A 47 2.10 -7.45 0.17
C ILE A 47 1.45 -6.21 0.81
N PRO A 48 1.81 -4.96 0.44
CA PRO A 48 1.15 -3.78 0.98
C PRO A 48 -0.34 -3.73 0.64
N ILE A 49 -0.77 -4.17 -0.56
CA ILE A 49 -2.22 -4.23 -0.91
C ILE A 49 -2.98 -5.10 0.10
N PHE A 50 -2.46 -6.29 0.40
CA PHE A 50 -3.11 -7.23 1.29
C PHE A 50 -3.14 -6.70 2.73
N ILE A 51 -2.03 -6.13 3.22
CA ILE A 51 -1.96 -5.55 4.57
C ILE A 51 -2.97 -4.41 4.72
N LEU A 52 -3.02 -3.47 3.78
CA LEU A 52 -3.97 -2.35 3.79
C LEU A 52 -5.42 -2.81 3.70
N PHE A 53 -5.68 -3.85 2.88
CA PHE A 53 -7.01 -4.40 2.74
C PHE A 53 -7.48 -5.06 4.04
N VAL A 54 -6.62 -5.85 4.68
CA VAL A 54 -6.90 -6.44 5.99
C VAL A 54 -7.15 -5.34 7.02
N ALA A 55 -6.33 -4.28 7.07
CA ALA A 55 -6.54 -3.15 7.96
C ALA A 55 -7.90 -2.47 7.76
N GLY A 56 -8.37 -2.35 6.51
CA GLY A 56 -9.69 -1.80 6.20
C GLY A 56 -10.87 -2.68 6.63
N VAL A 57 -10.69 -4.01 6.64
CA VAL A 57 -11.74 -4.98 7.00
C VAL A 57 -11.76 -5.27 8.50
N HIS A 58 -10.63 -5.12 9.21
CA HIS A 58 -10.47 -5.47 10.62
C HIS A 58 -11.07 -4.41 11.58
N LEU A 59 -12.36 -4.10 11.40
CA LEU A 59 -13.07 -3.07 12.17
C LEU A 59 -13.27 -3.39 13.66
N PHE A 60 -13.14 -4.67 14.05
CA PHE A 60 -13.51 -5.18 15.37
C PHE A 60 -12.43 -6.04 16.01
N SER A 61 -11.16 -5.70 15.77
CA SER A 61 -10.06 -6.33 16.50
C SER A 61 -10.14 -5.99 17.99
N TYR A 62 -9.97 -7.00 18.85
CA TYR A 62 -9.93 -6.82 20.30
C TYR A 62 -8.64 -6.09 20.77
N ASN A 63 -7.60 -6.03 19.91
CA ASN A 63 -6.26 -5.55 20.26
C ASN A 63 -5.86 -4.32 19.44
N ALA A 64 -6.00 -3.13 20.03
CA ALA A 64 -5.63 -1.85 19.41
C ALA A 64 -4.18 -1.80 18.90
N LEU A 65 -3.23 -2.41 19.64
CA LEU A 65 -1.82 -2.46 19.24
C LEU A 65 -1.58 -3.22 17.94
N VAL A 66 -2.38 -4.26 17.66
CA VAL A 66 -2.24 -5.05 16.43
C VAL A 66 -2.71 -4.22 15.24
N ASP A 67 -3.82 -3.50 15.40
CA ASP A 67 -4.36 -2.63 14.36
C ASP A 67 -3.36 -1.50 14.05
N GLU A 68 -2.84 -0.80 15.06
CA GLU A 68 -1.83 0.26 14.87
C GLU A 68 -0.56 -0.25 14.17
N LEU A 69 -0.06 -1.43 14.55
CA LEU A 69 1.09 -2.05 13.89
C LEU A 69 0.78 -2.43 12.44
N LEU A 70 -0.41 -2.96 12.16
CA LEU A 70 -0.84 -3.32 10.82
C LEU A 70 -0.95 -2.08 9.92
N GLU A 71 -1.54 -1.00 10.44
CA GLU A 71 -1.67 0.29 9.76
C GLU A 71 -0.29 0.90 9.46
N PHE A 72 0.60 0.89 10.45
CA PHE A 72 1.96 1.40 10.30
C PHE A 72 2.78 0.58 9.28
N THR A 73 2.77 -0.74 9.39
CA THR A 73 3.52 -1.62 8.49
C THR A 73 3.00 -1.54 7.05
N GLY A 74 1.68 -1.50 6.85
CA GLY A 74 1.07 -1.31 5.53
C GLY A 74 1.47 0.02 4.89
N SER A 75 1.49 1.10 5.68
CA SER A 75 1.89 2.43 5.23
C SER A 75 3.37 2.49 4.84
N VAL A 76 4.27 1.97 5.69
CA VAL A 76 5.71 1.93 5.42
C VAL A 76 6.03 1.05 4.20
N ALA A 77 5.40 -0.11 4.09
CA ALA A 77 5.57 -1.01 2.95
C ALA A 77 5.11 -0.35 1.65
N SER A 78 3.96 0.33 1.67
CA SER A 78 3.42 1.05 0.51
C SER A 78 4.33 2.20 0.07
N PHE A 79 4.84 2.97 1.03
CA PHE A 79 5.78 4.04 0.77
C PHE A 79 7.08 3.51 0.17
N ALA A 80 7.67 2.47 0.76
CA ALA A 80 8.90 1.86 0.28
C ALA A 80 8.73 1.28 -1.14
N ALA A 81 7.62 0.58 -1.40
CA ALA A 81 7.30 0.03 -2.72
C ALA A 81 7.15 1.14 -3.77
N SER A 82 6.42 2.21 -3.44
CA SER A 82 6.23 3.37 -4.33
C SER A 82 7.54 4.09 -4.61
N TYR A 83 8.37 4.30 -3.59
CA TYR A 83 9.69 4.91 -3.72
C TYR A 83 10.63 4.06 -4.59
N TYR A 84 10.63 2.74 -4.38
CA TYR A 84 11.40 1.81 -5.20
C TYR A 84 10.98 1.91 -6.68
N LEU A 85 9.66 1.93 -6.95
CA LEU A 85 9.15 2.09 -8.30
C LEU A 85 9.59 3.42 -8.93
N TYR A 86 9.46 4.51 -8.17
CA TYR A 86 9.87 5.85 -8.60
C TYR A 86 11.34 5.88 -9.00
N ARG A 87 12.23 5.27 -8.19
CA ARG A 87 13.67 5.20 -8.51
C ARG A 87 13.95 4.47 -9.81
N ILE A 88 13.24 3.39 -10.09
CA ILE A 88 13.36 2.68 -11.37
C ILE A 88 12.90 3.57 -12.53
N MET A 89 11.77 4.25 -12.38
CA MET A 89 11.16 5.04 -13.44
C MET A 89 11.96 6.28 -13.82
N VAL A 90 12.48 6.99 -12.81
CA VAL A 90 13.30 8.19 -13.01
C VAL A 90 14.73 7.84 -13.40
N GLY A 91 15.11 6.56 -13.33
CA GLY A 91 16.44 6.11 -13.71
C GLY A 91 17.51 6.73 -12.82
N VAL A 92 17.21 6.94 -11.52
CA VAL A 92 18.21 7.32 -10.53
C VAL A 92 19.23 6.18 -10.51
N LYS A 93 20.31 6.39 -11.25
CA LYS A 93 21.39 5.44 -11.44
C LYS A 93 21.93 5.14 -10.04
N ASN A 94 21.72 3.92 -9.56
CA ASN A 94 22.43 3.43 -8.39
C ASN A 94 23.89 3.29 -8.84
N GLU A 95 24.66 4.37 -8.67
CA GLU A 95 26.11 4.33 -8.66
C GLU A 95 26.51 3.74 -7.31
N TYR A 96 26.50 2.41 -7.25
CA TYR A 96 27.20 1.60 -6.25
C TYR A 96 27.95 0.51 -6.98
#